data_AF-A0AAN5PKU0-F1
#
_entry.id   AF-A0AAN5PKU0-F1
#
_cell.length_a   1.000
_cell.length_b   1.000
_cell.length_c   1.000
_cell.angle_alpha   90.00
_cell.angle_beta   90.00
_cell.angle_gamma   90.00
#
_symmetry.space_group_name_H-M   'P 1'
#
loop_
_entity.id
_entity.type
_entity.pdbx_description
1 polymer ?
#
loop_
_entity_poly.entity_id
_entity_poly.type
_entity_poly.pdbx_seq_one_letter_code
_entity_poly.pdbx_strand_id
1 'polypeptide(L)'
;MDIIMIDFKINSQPDDESCGPTCLHAIYQYYGLDISYEEVANQVESFLSGGTIAPMLGKHALQLGFKVTLYVNNLQLYDPTWFNSDGSSNTDVLREMLMQQMRYKRNQYLARGTHAALDFLTLGGAIYFRCLTAEILKEYFARQIPILTGLSSTYLYNCSRELFNNEGKSRSDPIRGLPCGHFVVLCGYNQKHRLVVVADPYKKNPVSGDNYYTVSIHRLINAIMLGVVTRDGNLLIIEPKNS
;
A
#
# COMPACT_ATOMS: atom_id res chain seq x y z
N MET A 1 7.06 14.10 23.71
CA MET A 1 5.88 13.25 23.40
C MET A 1 6.44 11.92 22.90
N ASP A 2 6.39 10.88 23.72
CA ASP A 2 7.13 9.63 23.45
C ASP A 2 6.40 8.68 22.51
N ILE A 3 5.08 8.87 22.34
CA ILE A 3 4.22 8.06 21.48
C ILE A 3 3.24 8.99 20.76
N ILE A 4 3.16 8.86 19.44
CA ILE A 4 2.13 9.47 18.61
C ILE A 4 1.19 8.34 18.19
N MET A 5 -0.09 8.46 18.52
CA MET A 5 -1.13 7.51 18.13
C MET A 5 -2.20 8.25 17.33
N ILE A 6 -2.74 7.57 16.34
CA ILE A 6 -3.95 7.95 15.62
C ILE A 6 -5.05 7.02 16.11
N ASP A 7 -6.17 7.55 16.58
CA ASP A 7 -7.36 6.74 16.90
C ASP A 7 -7.95 6.22 15.58
N PHE A 8 -7.49 5.04 15.17
CA PHE A 8 -7.79 4.45 13.88
C PHE A 8 -8.42 3.08 14.07
N LYS A 9 -9.57 2.85 13.43
CA LYS A 9 -10.33 1.60 13.51
C LYS A 9 -10.30 0.87 12.18
N ILE A 10 -9.96 -0.41 12.20
CA ILE A 10 -10.00 -1.30 11.04
C ILE A 10 -10.83 -2.55 11.34
N ASN A 11 -11.59 -3.01 10.35
CA ASN A 11 -12.32 -4.27 10.38
C ASN A 11 -11.44 -5.43 9.88
N SER A 12 -11.83 -6.67 10.19
CA SER A 12 -11.18 -7.84 9.60
C SER A 12 -11.61 -8.03 8.15
N GLN A 13 -10.68 -8.36 7.26
CA GLN A 13 -11.00 -8.69 5.86
C GLN A 13 -11.85 -9.98 5.78
N PRO A 14 -12.84 -10.02 4.86
CA PRO A 14 -13.73 -11.19 4.71
C PRO A 14 -13.08 -12.39 4.01
N ASP A 15 -12.06 -12.18 3.17
CA ASP A 15 -11.39 -13.21 2.38
C ASP A 15 -9.89 -12.92 2.23
N ASP A 16 -9.14 -13.79 1.55
CA ASP A 16 -7.67 -13.70 1.45
C ASP A 16 -7.17 -12.61 0.45
N GLU A 17 -8.07 -11.93 -0.29
CA GLU A 17 -7.71 -11.00 -1.37
C GLU A 17 -8.15 -9.55 -1.11
N SER A 18 -8.97 -9.32 -0.09
CA SER A 18 -9.64 -8.05 0.20
C SER A 18 -8.91 -7.14 1.19
N CYS A 19 -7.61 -7.38 1.46
CA CYS A 19 -6.81 -6.54 2.37
C CYS A 19 -6.77 -5.06 1.94
N GLY A 20 -6.61 -4.79 0.64
CA GLY A 20 -6.57 -3.43 0.07
C GLY A 20 -7.88 -2.65 0.27
N PRO A 21 -9.03 -3.15 -0.23
CA PRO A 21 -10.34 -2.55 0.02
C PRO A 21 -10.66 -2.35 1.50
N THR A 22 -10.29 -3.32 2.36
CA THR A 22 -10.52 -3.22 3.81
C THR A 22 -9.71 -2.08 4.44
N CYS A 23 -8.44 -1.92 4.05
CA CYS A 23 -7.62 -0.78 4.49
C CYS A 23 -8.16 0.56 3.98
N LEU A 24 -8.59 0.60 2.72
CA LEU A 24 -9.12 1.82 2.11
C LEU A 24 -10.43 2.26 2.76
N HIS A 25 -11.33 1.31 3.02
CA HIS A 25 -12.58 1.56 3.76
C HIS A 25 -12.31 2.12 5.15
N ALA A 26 -11.35 1.55 5.90
CA ALA A 26 -10.97 2.06 7.20
C ALA A 26 -10.44 3.50 7.15
N ILE A 27 -9.69 3.88 6.11
CA ILE A 27 -9.26 5.27 5.89
C ILE A 27 -10.46 6.19 5.64
N TYR A 28 -11.44 5.77 4.85
CA TYR A 28 -12.65 6.57 4.63
C TYR A 28 -13.44 6.78 5.91
N GLN A 29 -13.61 5.73 6.71
CA GLN A 29 -14.26 5.82 8.02
C GLN A 29 -13.50 6.75 8.97
N TYR A 30 -12.16 6.71 8.97
CA TYR A 30 -11.34 7.64 9.75
C TYR A 30 -11.59 9.10 9.40
N TYR A 31 -11.82 9.41 8.12
CA TYR A 31 -12.16 10.76 7.67
C TYR A 31 -13.67 11.07 7.72
N GLY A 32 -14.49 10.18 8.29
CA GLY A 32 -15.93 10.39 8.45
C GLY A 32 -16.74 10.27 7.16
N LEU A 33 -16.20 9.64 6.11
CA LEU A 33 -16.95 9.37 4.89
C LEU A 33 -17.89 8.18 5.09
N ASP A 34 -19.19 8.42 4.93
CA ASP A 34 -20.24 7.41 5.00
C ASP A 34 -20.33 6.63 3.67
N ILE A 35 -19.51 5.58 3.57
CA ILE A 35 -19.50 4.62 2.45
C ILE A 35 -19.43 3.20 3.02
N SER A 36 -20.22 2.28 2.46
CA SER A 36 -20.21 0.88 2.93
C SER A 36 -18.96 0.14 2.46
N TYR A 37 -18.63 -0.95 3.16
CA TYR A 37 -17.52 -1.81 2.75
C TYR A 37 -17.79 -2.44 1.39
N GLU A 38 -19.02 -2.91 1.16
CA GLU A 38 -19.45 -3.56 -0.08
C GLU A 38 -19.33 -2.60 -1.26
N GLU A 39 -19.63 -1.33 -1.06
CA GLU A 39 -19.48 -0.32 -2.10
C GLU A 39 -18.01 -0.14 -2.48
N VAL A 40 -17.10 0.01 -1.50
CA VAL A 40 -15.66 0.08 -1.74
C VAL A 40 -15.13 -1.19 -2.41
N ALA A 41 -15.50 -2.37 -1.90
CA ALA A 41 -15.02 -3.65 -2.41
C ALA A 41 -15.45 -3.91 -3.86
N ASN A 42 -16.65 -3.47 -4.26
CA ASN A 42 -17.15 -3.63 -5.62
C ASN A 42 -16.59 -2.59 -6.61
N GLN A 43 -16.20 -1.41 -6.13
CA GLN A 43 -15.70 -0.32 -6.99
C GLN A 43 -14.18 -0.32 -7.14
N VAL A 44 -13.44 -0.84 -6.15
CA VAL A 44 -11.98 -0.96 -6.24
C VAL A 44 -11.63 -2.05 -7.26
N GLU A 45 -10.90 -1.65 -8.29
CA GLU A 45 -10.38 -2.59 -9.29
C GLU A 45 -9.44 -3.63 -8.66
N SER A 46 -9.56 -4.87 -9.14
CA SER A 46 -8.71 -5.99 -8.76
C SER A 46 -8.20 -6.72 -10.00
N PHE A 47 -7.11 -7.47 -9.84
CA PHE A 47 -6.63 -8.36 -10.89
C PHE A 47 -7.46 -9.64 -10.96
N LEU A 48 -7.61 -10.21 -12.16
CA LEU A 48 -8.20 -11.54 -12.37
C LEU A 48 -7.54 -12.66 -11.56
N SER A 49 -6.27 -12.48 -11.16
CA SER A 49 -5.51 -13.43 -10.34
C SER A 49 -5.65 -13.15 -8.83
N GLY A 50 -6.58 -12.28 -8.45
CA GLY A 50 -6.70 -11.73 -7.12
C GLY A 50 -5.77 -10.54 -6.85
N GLY A 51 -6.18 -9.72 -5.89
CA GLY A 51 -5.41 -8.61 -5.32
C GLY A 51 -5.53 -7.27 -6.06
N THR A 52 -5.03 -6.23 -5.41
CA THR A 52 -5.07 -4.82 -5.83
C THR A 52 -3.64 -4.26 -5.80
N ILE A 53 -3.39 -3.12 -6.45
CA ILE A 53 -2.15 -2.34 -6.29
C ILE A 53 -2.46 -0.92 -5.82
N ALA A 54 -1.52 -0.29 -5.14
CA ALA A 54 -1.74 1.03 -4.54
C ALA A 54 -2.30 2.12 -5.48
N PRO A 55 -1.90 2.23 -6.76
CA PRO A 55 -2.52 3.18 -7.68
C PRO A 55 -4.03 2.96 -7.90
N MET A 56 -4.52 1.71 -7.83
CA MET A 56 -5.96 1.41 -7.96
C MET A 56 -6.74 1.86 -6.73
N LEU A 57 -6.20 1.63 -5.52
CA LEU A 57 -6.78 2.14 -4.27
C LEU A 57 -6.79 3.68 -4.28
N GLY A 58 -5.68 4.28 -4.70
CA GLY A 58 -5.55 5.72 -4.84
C GLY A 58 -6.49 6.33 -5.86
N LYS A 59 -6.72 5.65 -7.00
CA LYS A 59 -7.69 6.06 -8.02
C LYS A 59 -9.10 6.19 -7.43
N HIS A 60 -9.54 5.19 -6.67
CA HIS A 60 -10.84 5.22 -6.01
C HIS A 60 -10.95 6.41 -5.04
N ALA A 61 -9.92 6.67 -4.23
CA ALA A 61 -9.88 7.84 -3.36
C ALA A 61 -9.91 9.17 -4.13
N LEU A 62 -9.20 9.29 -5.26
CA LEU A 62 -9.25 10.48 -6.11
C LEU A 62 -10.65 10.71 -6.70
N GLN A 63 -11.35 9.65 -7.12
CA GLN A 63 -12.73 9.72 -7.62
C GLN A 63 -13.71 10.23 -6.56
N LEU A 64 -13.47 9.90 -5.29
CA LEU A 64 -14.22 10.43 -4.13
C LEU A 64 -13.75 11.81 -3.67
N GLY A 65 -12.86 12.46 -4.43
CA GLY A 65 -12.44 13.84 -4.18
C GLY A 65 -11.34 14.00 -3.15
N PHE A 66 -10.68 12.94 -2.69
CA PHE A 66 -9.49 13.05 -1.84
C PHE A 66 -8.29 13.59 -2.63
N LYS A 67 -7.32 14.12 -1.90
CA LYS A 67 -5.95 14.33 -2.36
C LYS A 67 -5.16 13.06 -2.07
N VAL A 68 -4.44 12.56 -3.07
CA VAL A 68 -3.71 11.29 -2.94
C VAL A 68 -2.26 11.45 -3.40
N THR A 69 -1.33 11.05 -2.53
CA THR A 69 0.10 11.01 -2.80
C THR A 69 0.60 9.58 -2.70
N LEU A 70 1.32 9.12 -3.72
CA LEU A 70 1.90 7.79 -3.79
C LEU A 70 3.43 7.90 -3.78
N TYR A 71 4.07 7.39 -2.74
CA TYR A 71 5.52 7.17 -2.72
C TYR A 71 5.83 5.80 -3.29
N VAL A 72 6.71 5.73 -4.29
CA VAL A 72 7.01 4.50 -5.03
C VAL A 72 8.48 4.12 -4.91
N ASN A 73 8.74 2.82 -4.79
CA ASN A 73 10.08 2.22 -4.84
C ASN A 73 10.11 0.95 -5.73
N ASN A 74 9.04 0.70 -6.50
CA ASN A 74 8.98 -0.44 -7.41
C ASN A 74 9.80 -0.18 -8.68
N LEU A 75 11.06 -0.62 -8.67
CA LEU A 75 12.02 -0.47 -9.77
C LEU A 75 11.63 -1.24 -11.05
N GLN A 76 10.66 -2.15 -10.99
CA GLN A 76 10.17 -2.78 -12.21
C GLN A 76 9.29 -1.83 -13.02
N LEU A 77 8.52 -0.98 -12.34
CA LEU A 77 7.55 -0.04 -12.92
C LEU A 77 8.11 1.37 -13.12
N TYR A 78 8.93 1.85 -12.17
CA TYR A 78 9.46 3.21 -12.16
C TYR A 78 10.99 3.21 -12.23
N ASP A 79 11.54 4.12 -13.02
CA ASP A 79 12.97 4.41 -13.00
C ASP A 79 13.24 5.66 -12.14
N PRO A 80 14.21 5.62 -11.19
CA PRO A 80 14.54 6.78 -10.36
C PRO A 80 14.94 8.03 -11.16
N THR A 81 15.47 7.87 -12.37
CA THR A 81 15.91 8.98 -13.22
C THR A 81 14.75 9.75 -13.86
N TRP A 82 13.51 9.26 -13.75
CA TRP A 82 12.31 9.99 -14.16
C TRP A 82 11.87 11.04 -13.14
N PHE A 83 12.55 11.12 -12.01
CA PHE A 83 12.23 11.99 -10.89
C PHE A 83 13.37 12.99 -10.63
N ASN A 84 13.01 14.16 -10.13
CA ASN A 84 13.93 15.20 -9.70
C ASN A 84 14.67 14.79 -8.41
N SER A 85 15.65 15.58 -7.99
CA SER A 85 16.42 15.34 -6.75
C SER A 85 15.57 15.33 -5.48
N ASP A 86 14.41 16.00 -5.49
CA ASP A 86 13.43 15.97 -4.41
C ASP A 86 12.43 14.80 -4.54
N GLY A 87 12.63 13.90 -5.50
CA GLY A 87 11.76 12.76 -5.76
C GLY A 87 10.44 13.11 -6.44
N SER A 88 10.15 14.38 -6.74
CA SER A 88 8.97 14.76 -7.54
C SER A 88 9.19 14.43 -9.01
N SER A 89 8.13 14.38 -9.81
CA SER A 89 8.24 14.33 -11.27
C SER A 89 7.19 15.24 -11.91
N ASN A 90 7.49 15.73 -13.12
CA ASN A 90 6.47 16.36 -13.94
C ASN A 90 5.50 15.28 -14.42
N THR A 91 4.20 15.48 -14.18
CA THR A 91 3.16 14.49 -14.49
C THR A 91 3.17 14.06 -15.96
N ASP A 92 3.36 14.99 -16.90
CA ASP A 92 3.36 14.68 -18.34
C ASP A 92 4.59 13.86 -18.73
N VAL A 93 5.76 14.22 -18.18
CA VAL A 93 7.01 13.46 -18.37
C VAL A 93 6.85 12.04 -17.83
N LEU A 94 6.32 11.89 -16.61
CA LEU A 94 6.14 10.57 -16.01
C LEU A 94 5.15 9.71 -16.82
N ARG A 95 4.04 10.29 -17.28
CA ARG A 95 3.08 9.61 -18.18
C ARG A 95 3.76 9.17 -19.47
N GLU A 96 4.57 10.03 -20.07
CA GLU A 96 5.30 9.72 -21.29
C GLU A 96 6.27 8.54 -21.07
N MET A 97 7.09 8.58 -20.02
CA MET A 97 8.04 7.50 -19.72
C MET A 97 7.34 6.16 -19.48
N LEU A 98 6.22 6.17 -18.76
CA LEU A 98 5.37 4.99 -18.55
C LEU A 98 4.83 4.42 -19.87
N MET A 99 4.30 5.27 -20.76
CA MET A 99 3.81 4.86 -22.08
C MET A 99 4.94 4.35 -22.99
N GLN A 100 6.11 5.00 -22.97
CA GLN A 100 7.28 4.56 -23.74
C GLN A 100 7.76 3.18 -23.25
N GLN A 101 7.86 2.98 -21.93
CA GLN A 101 8.25 1.71 -21.34
C GLN A 101 7.34 0.55 -21.80
N MET A 102 6.04 0.77 -21.86
CA MET A 102 5.07 -0.24 -22.31
C MET A 102 5.28 -0.71 -23.75
N ARG A 103 5.91 0.10 -24.62
CA ARG A 103 6.20 -0.30 -26.00
C ARG A 103 7.29 -1.37 -26.07
N TYR A 104 8.17 -1.44 -25.08
CA TYR A 104 9.32 -2.34 -25.06
C TYR A 104 9.15 -3.53 -24.11
N LYS A 105 8.46 -3.35 -22.98
CA LYS A 105 8.32 -4.39 -21.95
C LYS A 105 7.00 -5.16 -22.11
N ARG A 106 7.07 -6.44 -22.49
CA ARG A 106 5.91 -7.33 -22.76
C ARG A 106 5.34 -8.06 -21.53
N ASN A 107 5.55 -7.53 -20.32
CA ASN A 107 5.08 -8.15 -19.09
C ASN A 107 3.65 -7.69 -18.77
N GLN A 108 2.70 -8.63 -18.64
CA GLN A 108 1.30 -8.31 -18.32
C GLN A 108 1.12 -7.57 -16.98
N TYR A 109 1.91 -7.94 -15.97
CA TYR A 109 1.88 -7.25 -14.67
C TYR A 109 2.32 -5.78 -14.83
N LEU A 110 3.41 -5.56 -15.55
CA LEU A 110 3.90 -4.22 -15.82
C LEU A 110 2.89 -3.40 -16.62
N ALA A 111 2.29 -3.99 -17.65
CA ALA A 111 1.27 -3.33 -18.46
C ALA A 111 0.11 -2.87 -17.57
N ARG A 112 -0.43 -3.75 -16.72
CA ARG A 112 -1.52 -3.39 -15.81
C ARG A 112 -1.12 -2.34 -14.78
N GLY A 113 0.05 -2.49 -14.16
CA GLY A 113 0.60 -1.50 -13.23
C GLY A 113 0.77 -0.12 -13.88
N THR A 114 1.17 -0.11 -15.16
CA THR A 114 1.30 1.12 -15.93
C THR A 114 -0.05 1.77 -16.20
N HIS A 115 -1.07 1.01 -16.64
CA HIS A 115 -2.42 1.56 -16.84
C HIS A 115 -2.98 2.16 -15.53
N ALA A 116 -2.84 1.44 -14.41
CA ALA A 116 -3.29 1.94 -13.12
C ALA A 116 -2.57 3.23 -12.69
N ALA A 117 -1.26 3.33 -12.95
CA ALA A 117 -0.49 4.55 -12.70
C ALA A 117 -0.93 5.71 -13.61
N LEU A 118 -1.19 5.44 -14.90
CA LEU A 118 -1.68 6.45 -15.85
C LEU A 118 -3.07 6.97 -15.47
N ASP A 119 -3.98 6.10 -15.04
CA ASP A 119 -5.31 6.49 -14.56
C ASP A 119 -5.20 7.35 -13.29
N PHE A 120 -4.36 6.93 -12.34
CA PHE A 120 -4.07 7.66 -11.11
C PHE A 120 -3.54 9.07 -11.39
N LEU A 121 -2.56 9.21 -12.29
CA LEU A 121 -2.02 10.50 -12.71
C LEU A 121 -3.06 11.35 -13.45
N THR A 122 -3.93 10.73 -14.25
CA THR A 122 -5.01 11.43 -14.99
C THR A 122 -6.03 12.05 -14.03
N LEU A 123 -6.29 11.41 -12.90
CA LEU A 123 -7.20 11.92 -11.87
C LEU A 123 -6.53 12.93 -10.91
N GLY A 124 -5.28 13.32 -11.17
CA GLY A 124 -4.55 14.32 -10.38
C GLY A 124 -3.80 13.76 -9.18
N GLY A 125 -3.60 12.43 -9.10
CA GLY A 125 -2.74 11.83 -8.10
C GLY A 125 -1.28 12.23 -8.28
N ALA A 126 -0.55 12.41 -7.17
CA ALA A 126 0.87 12.75 -7.19
C ALA A 126 1.73 11.52 -6.92
N ILE A 127 2.75 11.28 -7.74
CA ILE A 127 3.71 10.18 -7.55
C ILE A 127 5.09 10.75 -7.21
N TYR A 128 5.70 10.22 -6.15
CA TYR A 128 7.04 10.57 -5.72
C TYR A 128 7.93 9.34 -5.63
N PHE A 129 9.16 9.44 -6.11
CA PHE A 129 10.18 8.43 -5.86
C PHE A 129 11.06 8.88 -4.69
N ARG A 130 10.90 8.25 -3.51
CA ARG A 130 11.70 8.56 -2.32
C ARG A 130 12.08 7.31 -1.55
N CYS A 131 13.29 7.34 -1.00
CA CYS A 131 13.71 6.39 0.02
C CYS A 131 12.77 6.47 1.23
N LEU A 132 12.28 5.32 1.69
CA LEU A 132 11.40 5.26 2.85
C LEU A 132 12.22 5.36 4.13
N THR A 133 11.92 6.37 4.95
CA THR A 133 12.64 6.66 6.21
C THR A 133 11.69 6.65 7.41
N ALA A 134 12.24 6.69 8.62
CA ALA A 134 11.41 6.89 9.81
C ALA A 134 10.79 8.30 9.82
N GLU A 135 11.56 9.30 9.37
CA GLU A 135 11.16 10.70 9.30
C GLU A 135 9.88 10.91 8.49
N ILE A 136 9.76 10.33 7.29
CA ILE A 136 8.55 10.51 6.46
C ILE A 136 7.31 9.96 7.16
N LEU A 137 7.41 8.81 7.86
CA LEU A 137 6.28 8.27 8.61
C LEU A 137 5.91 9.17 9.80
N LYS A 138 6.92 9.65 10.53
CA LYS A 138 6.74 10.56 11.67
C LYS A 138 6.06 11.87 11.26
N GLU A 139 6.41 12.43 10.11
CA GLU A 139 5.79 13.65 9.57
C GLU A 139 4.28 13.47 9.37
N TYR A 140 3.85 12.34 8.80
CA TYR A 140 2.43 12.03 8.63
C TYR A 140 1.73 11.75 9.97
N PHE A 141 2.35 11.00 10.88
CA PHE A 141 1.76 10.74 12.20
C PHE A 141 1.59 12.01 13.03
N ALA A 142 2.55 12.94 12.97
CA ALA A 142 2.45 14.24 13.65
C ALA A 142 1.26 15.08 13.15
N ARG A 143 0.85 14.86 11.89
CA ARG A 143 -0.31 15.49 11.25
C ARG A 143 -1.60 14.67 11.40
N GLN A 144 -1.58 13.58 12.17
CA GLN A 144 -2.70 12.64 12.33
C GLN A 144 -3.16 12.03 11.00
N ILE A 145 -2.23 11.75 10.09
CA ILE A 145 -2.53 11.13 8.80
C ILE A 145 -2.13 9.65 8.86
N PRO A 146 -3.09 8.70 8.77
CA PRO A 146 -2.77 7.29 8.66
C PRO A 146 -2.16 6.98 7.29
N ILE A 147 -1.28 5.98 7.25
CA ILE A 147 -0.51 5.63 6.05
C ILE A 147 -0.93 4.25 5.56
N LEU A 148 -1.53 4.15 4.38
CA LEU A 148 -1.78 2.86 3.74
C LEU A 148 -0.50 2.41 3.03
N THR A 149 -0.10 1.15 3.18
CA THR A 149 1.12 0.64 2.54
C THR A 149 0.98 -0.80 2.11
N GLY A 150 1.49 -1.11 0.91
CA GLY A 150 1.69 -2.48 0.45
C GLY A 150 3.08 -2.98 0.81
N LEU A 151 3.16 -4.14 1.45
CA LEU A 151 4.39 -4.73 1.98
C LEU A 151 4.44 -6.25 1.76
N SER A 152 5.60 -6.86 2.00
CA SER A 152 5.73 -8.32 2.04
C SER A 152 5.26 -8.86 3.40
N SER A 153 4.14 -9.57 3.43
CA SER A 153 3.65 -10.25 4.64
C SER A 153 4.56 -11.40 5.03
N THR A 154 5.09 -12.16 4.06
CA THR A 154 6.09 -13.21 4.30
C THR A 154 7.27 -12.68 5.11
N TYR A 155 7.81 -11.51 4.73
CA TYR A 155 8.88 -10.88 5.48
C TYR A 155 8.36 -10.29 6.79
N LEU A 156 7.31 -9.45 6.79
CA LEU A 156 6.83 -8.79 8.01
C LEU A 156 6.58 -9.79 9.15
N TYR A 157 5.81 -10.84 8.84
CA TYR A 157 5.37 -11.88 9.78
C TYR A 157 6.45 -12.91 10.11
N ASN A 158 7.54 -12.94 9.37
CA ASN A 158 8.56 -13.99 9.48
C ASN A 158 7.98 -15.40 9.28
N CYS A 159 7.11 -15.57 8.29
CA CYS A 159 6.43 -16.83 8.01
C CYS A 159 6.92 -17.48 6.71
N SER A 160 6.53 -18.74 6.49
CA SER A 160 6.79 -19.45 5.24
C SER A 160 6.10 -18.78 4.05
N ARG A 161 6.67 -18.99 2.87
CA ARG A 161 6.00 -18.71 1.59
C ARG A 161 4.73 -19.54 1.45
N GLU A 162 3.83 -19.12 0.57
CA GLU A 162 2.52 -19.77 0.40
C GLU A 162 2.35 -20.34 -1.01
N LEU A 163 1.68 -21.49 -1.07
CA LEU A 163 1.25 -22.13 -2.29
C LEU A 163 -0.27 -21.98 -2.39
N PHE A 164 -0.75 -21.46 -3.52
CA PHE A 164 -2.17 -21.30 -3.79
C PHE A 164 -2.67 -22.45 -4.66
N ASN A 165 -3.82 -23.02 -4.30
CA ASN A 165 -4.50 -24.00 -5.14
C ASN A 165 -5.37 -23.31 -6.21
N ASN A 166 -5.99 -24.10 -7.10
CA ASN A 166 -6.86 -23.56 -8.16
C ASN A 166 -8.13 -22.86 -7.62
N GLU A 167 -8.48 -23.06 -6.34
CA GLU A 167 -9.60 -22.41 -5.65
C GLU A 167 -9.17 -21.14 -4.91
N GLY A 168 -7.91 -20.71 -5.03
CA GLY A 168 -7.36 -19.54 -4.34
C GLY A 168 -7.00 -19.76 -2.86
N LYS A 169 -7.18 -20.96 -2.31
CA LYS A 169 -6.80 -21.26 -0.91
C LYS A 169 -5.29 -21.40 -0.79
N SER A 170 -4.72 -20.75 0.23
CA SER A 170 -3.30 -20.79 0.50
C SER A 170 -2.90 -21.90 1.47
N ARG A 171 -1.65 -22.37 1.34
CA ARG A 171 -0.99 -23.27 2.29
C ARG A 171 0.49 -22.89 2.44
N SER A 172 0.97 -22.88 3.68
CA SER A 172 2.39 -22.72 4.02
C SER A 172 3.27 -23.79 3.35
N ASP A 173 4.26 -23.36 2.57
CA ASP A 173 5.27 -24.20 1.93
C ASP A 173 6.58 -23.41 1.73
N PRO A 174 7.61 -23.61 2.57
CA PRO A 174 8.83 -22.82 2.54
C PRO A 174 9.71 -23.08 1.32
N ILE A 175 9.43 -24.12 0.52
CA ILE A 175 10.25 -24.52 -0.63
C ILE A 175 9.57 -24.11 -1.95
N ARG A 176 8.33 -24.56 -2.16
CA ARG A 176 7.58 -24.37 -3.42
C ARG A 176 6.72 -23.12 -3.43
N GLY A 177 6.41 -22.58 -2.26
CA GLY A 177 5.58 -21.39 -2.14
C GLY A 177 6.21 -20.15 -2.75
N LEU A 178 5.38 -19.15 -3.00
CA LEU A 178 5.79 -17.81 -3.40
C LEU A 178 5.65 -16.85 -2.21
N PRO A 179 6.47 -15.78 -2.14
CA PRO A 179 6.24 -14.74 -1.15
C PRO A 179 4.88 -14.07 -1.39
N CYS A 180 4.25 -13.62 -0.30
CA CYS A 180 2.96 -12.95 -0.30
C CYS A 180 3.11 -11.46 0.01
N GLY A 181 2.27 -10.66 -0.67
CA GLY A 181 2.07 -9.26 -0.39
C GLY A 181 0.89 -9.06 0.56
N HIS A 182 0.79 -7.89 1.16
CA HIS A 182 -0.33 -7.51 2.02
C HIS A 182 -0.45 -5.99 2.14
N PHE A 183 -1.68 -5.50 2.28
CA PHE A 183 -1.95 -4.11 2.63
C PHE A 183 -2.27 -3.97 4.12
N VAL A 184 -1.67 -2.97 4.74
CA VAL A 184 -1.94 -2.56 6.12
C VAL A 184 -2.04 -1.04 6.21
N VAL A 185 -2.55 -0.54 7.34
CA VAL A 185 -2.51 0.88 7.69
C VAL A 185 -1.57 1.10 8.87
N LEU A 186 -0.70 2.10 8.77
CA LEU A 186 0.16 2.53 9.87
C LEU A 186 -0.53 3.69 10.61
N CYS A 187 -0.70 3.56 11.93
CA CYS A 187 -1.51 4.49 12.72
C CYS A 187 -0.82 4.96 14.01
N GLY A 188 0.49 4.78 14.14
CA GLY A 188 1.20 5.31 15.30
C GLY A 188 2.69 5.01 15.32
N TYR A 189 3.41 5.74 16.16
CA TYR A 189 4.84 5.59 16.35
C TYR A 189 5.27 5.87 17.80
N ASN A 190 5.99 4.93 18.37
CA ASN A 190 6.67 5.07 19.66
C ASN A 190 8.14 5.44 19.41
N GLN A 191 8.51 6.69 19.71
CA GLN A 191 9.85 7.23 19.47
C GLN A 191 10.90 6.56 20.36
N LYS A 192 10.56 6.25 21.61
CA LYS A 192 11.48 5.64 22.59
C LYS A 192 11.91 4.24 22.16
N HIS A 193 10.95 3.44 21.70
CA HIS A 193 11.20 2.04 21.32
C HIS A 193 11.36 1.84 19.80
N ARG A 194 11.20 2.92 19.02
CA ARG A 194 11.24 2.91 17.55
C ARG A 194 10.26 1.90 16.94
N LEU A 195 9.08 1.81 17.53
CA LEU A 195 8.02 0.90 17.11
C LEU A 195 6.94 1.65 16.35
N VAL A 196 6.43 1.04 15.27
CA VAL A 196 5.27 1.54 14.52
C VAL A 196 4.07 0.67 14.85
N VAL A 197 2.91 1.29 15.03
CA VAL A 197 1.63 0.58 15.19
C VAL A 197 1.05 0.28 13.82
N VAL A 198 0.76 -0.99 13.59
CA VAL A 198 0.17 -1.53 12.38
C VAL A 198 -1.28 -1.91 12.69
N ALA A 199 -2.21 -1.34 11.93
CA ALA A 199 -3.60 -1.75 11.82
C ALA A 199 -3.72 -2.68 10.60
N ASP A 200 -3.93 -3.96 10.89
CA ASP A 200 -3.83 -5.07 9.95
C ASP A 200 -5.23 -5.69 9.75
N PRO A 201 -5.77 -5.72 8.51
CA PRO A 201 -7.08 -6.32 8.27
C PRO A 201 -7.06 -7.85 8.42
N TYR A 202 -5.89 -8.50 8.39
CA TYR A 202 -5.77 -9.94 8.59
C TYR A 202 -5.65 -10.27 10.09
N LYS A 203 -6.78 -10.42 10.77
CA LYS A 203 -6.84 -10.69 12.23
C LYS A 203 -6.08 -11.94 12.67
N LYS A 204 -5.98 -12.96 11.80
CA LYS A 204 -5.25 -14.20 12.08
C LYS A 204 -3.73 -14.08 11.84
N ASN A 205 -3.20 -12.86 11.72
CA ASN A 205 -1.76 -12.66 11.55
C ASN A 205 -0.98 -13.33 12.70
N PRO A 206 0.17 -13.95 12.41
CA PRO A 206 0.94 -14.68 13.41
C PRO A 206 1.73 -13.75 14.36
N VAL A 207 1.69 -12.44 14.13
CA VAL A 207 2.41 -11.47 14.97
C VAL A 207 1.69 -11.24 16.29
N SER A 208 0.36 -11.14 16.25
CA SER A 208 -0.46 -10.84 17.43
C SER A 208 -1.74 -11.67 17.57
N GLY A 209 -2.27 -12.22 16.48
CA GLY A 209 -3.61 -12.81 16.46
C GLY A 209 -4.73 -11.78 16.65
N ASP A 210 -4.45 -10.50 16.45
CA ASP A 210 -5.42 -9.40 16.49
C ASP A 210 -5.16 -8.38 15.38
N ASN A 211 -6.06 -7.42 15.17
CA ASN A 211 -5.94 -6.40 14.12
C ASN A 211 -4.86 -5.35 14.41
N TYR A 212 -4.29 -5.30 15.62
CA TYR A 212 -3.30 -4.28 15.98
C TYR A 212 -2.07 -4.89 16.62
N TYR A 213 -0.91 -4.48 16.15
CA TYR A 213 0.38 -4.85 16.74
C TYR A 213 1.45 -3.82 16.46
N THR A 214 2.56 -3.93 17.17
CA THR A 214 3.74 -3.08 16.96
C THR A 214 4.89 -3.85 16.33
N VAL A 215 5.57 -3.23 15.38
CA VAL A 215 6.83 -3.76 14.80
C VAL A 215 7.92 -2.70 14.86
N SER A 216 9.18 -3.13 14.84
CA SER A 216 10.29 -2.17 14.71
C SER A 216 10.20 -1.44 13.37
N ILE A 217 10.51 -0.14 13.38
CA ILE A 217 10.54 0.68 12.17
C ILE A 217 11.43 0.09 11.08
N HIS A 218 12.53 -0.56 11.47
CA HIS A 218 13.43 -1.24 10.53
C HIS A 218 12.77 -2.45 9.89
N ARG A 219 12.08 -3.29 10.67
CA ARG A 219 11.35 -4.45 10.14
C ARG A 219 10.27 -3.99 9.16
N LEU A 220 9.56 -2.93 9.51
CA LEU A 220 8.50 -2.38 8.68
C LEU A 220 9.02 -1.80 7.36
N ILE A 221 10.00 -0.89 7.40
CA ILE A 221 10.57 -0.29 6.19
C ILE A 221 11.10 -1.40 5.26
N ASN A 222 11.82 -2.37 5.80
CA ASN A 222 12.31 -3.50 5.02
C ASN A 222 11.16 -4.32 4.42
N ALA A 223 10.07 -4.57 5.16
CA ALA A 223 8.90 -5.27 4.64
C ALA A 223 8.24 -4.52 3.49
N ILE A 224 8.12 -3.19 3.59
CA ILE A 224 7.57 -2.34 2.54
C ILE A 224 8.48 -2.41 1.31
N MET A 225 9.79 -2.19 1.45
CA MET A 225 10.74 -2.23 0.33
C MET A 225 10.77 -3.61 -0.35
N LEU A 226 10.72 -4.70 0.42
CA LEU A 226 10.64 -6.06 -0.11
C LEU A 226 9.28 -6.39 -0.74
N GLY A 227 8.25 -5.57 -0.49
CA GLY A 227 6.94 -5.65 -1.16
C GLY A 227 7.03 -5.56 -2.67
N VAL A 228 8.13 -5.03 -3.23
CA VAL A 228 8.39 -5.04 -4.68
C VAL A 228 8.35 -6.44 -5.29
N VAL A 229 8.73 -7.47 -4.53
CA VAL A 229 8.70 -8.88 -4.97
C VAL A 229 7.25 -9.35 -5.20
N THR A 230 6.30 -8.72 -4.51
CA THR A 230 4.87 -9.03 -4.53
C THR A 230 4.06 -7.90 -5.15
N ARG A 231 4.69 -7.08 -6.00
CA ARG A 231 4.07 -5.99 -6.81
C ARG A 231 3.90 -4.64 -6.10
N ASP A 232 4.22 -4.55 -4.82
CA ASP A 232 4.11 -3.33 -4.03
C ASP A 232 5.47 -2.63 -3.81
N GLY A 233 5.71 -2.08 -2.61
CA GLY A 233 6.84 -1.18 -2.34
C GLY A 233 6.45 0.29 -2.39
N ASN A 234 5.39 0.65 -1.66
CA ASN A 234 4.81 1.99 -1.70
C ASN A 234 4.29 2.47 -0.34
N LEU A 235 4.14 3.79 -0.22
CA LEU A 235 3.26 4.43 0.76
C LEU A 235 2.16 5.17 -0.01
N LEU A 236 0.91 4.94 0.35
CA LEU A 236 -0.26 5.62 -0.18
C LEU A 236 -0.84 6.53 0.91
N ILE A 237 -0.72 7.83 0.67
CA ILE A 237 -1.21 8.88 1.56
C ILE A 237 -2.51 9.43 0.96
N ILE A 238 -3.58 9.37 1.75
CA ILE A 238 -4.90 9.87 1.36
C ILE A 238 -5.28 10.95 2.37
N GLU A 239 -5.58 12.14 1.88
CA GLU A 239 -5.92 13.32 2.67
C GLU A 239 -7.22 13.95 2.12
N PRO A 240 -8.12 14.49 2.96
CA PRO A 240 -9.20 15.33 2.46
C PRO A 240 -8.63 16.57 1.74
N LYS A 241 -9.26 17.03 0.65
CA LYS A 241 -8.77 18.21 -0.10
C LYS A 241 -8.83 19.54 0.67
N ASN A 242 -9.63 19.61 1.72
CA ASN A 242 -9.92 20.84 2.47
C ASN A 242 -9.38 20.82 3.92
N SER A 243 -8.40 19.97 4.23
CA SER A 243 -7.74 19.91 5.54
C SER A 243 -6.64 20.95 5.72
#